data_AF-A0A0A1ZHN8-F1
#
_entry.id   AF-A0A0A1ZHN8-F1
#
_cell.length_a   1.000
_cell.length_b   1.000
_cell.length_c   1.000
_cell.angle_alpha   90.00
_cell.angle_beta   90.00
_cell.angle_gamma   90.00
#
_symmetry.space_group_name_H-M   'P 1'
#
loop_
_entity.id
_entity.type
_entity.pdbx_description
1 polymer ?
#
loop_
_entity_poly.entity_id
_entity_poly.type
_entity_poly.pdbx_seq_one_letter_code
_entity_poly.pdbx_strand_id
1 'polypeptide(L)' 'MKIKKNHYLQIMRLVNVSLFLLALVIFGDKSLSLTNYQIKKFCEKEKNQQFCIKNLKEKKSKLEKGYLIEIPVSPYRK' A
#
# COMPACT_ATOMS: atom_id res chain seq x y z
N MET A 1 2.74 47.59 -2.27
CA MET A 1 2.78 46.30 -1.55
C MET A 1 1.89 45.22 -2.22
N LYS A 2 2.06 44.94 -3.53
CA LYS A 2 1.29 43.92 -4.28
C LYS A 2 2.16 42.74 -4.75
N ILE A 3 3.43 43.01 -5.07
CA ILE A 3 4.40 42.03 -5.61
C ILE A 3 4.70 40.90 -4.61
N LYS A 4 4.92 41.22 -3.32
CA LYS A 4 5.11 40.20 -2.27
C LYS A 4 3.90 39.26 -2.13
N LYS A 5 2.67 39.78 -2.23
CA LYS A 5 1.43 38.99 -2.05
C LYS A 5 1.28 37.91 -3.13
N ASN A 6 1.67 38.23 -4.37
CA ASN A 6 1.66 37.29 -5.50
C ASN A 6 2.76 36.22 -5.37
N HIS A 7 3.92 36.59 -4.82
CA HIS A 7 5.03 35.67 -4.55
C HIS A 7 4.70 34.68 -3.43
N TYR A 8 4.07 35.14 -2.34
CA TYR A 8 3.57 34.25 -1.28
C TYR A 8 2.49 33.29 -1.79
N LEU A 9 1.59 33.75 -2.66
CA LEU A 9 0.55 32.91 -3.26
C LEU A 9 1.14 31.82 -4.17
N GLN A 10 2.17 32.15 -4.96
CA GLN A 10 2.96 31.19 -5.76
C GLN A 10 3.64 30.13 -4.87
N ILE A 11 4.32 30.54 -3.80
CA ILE A 11 5.00 29.64 -2.87
C ILE A 11 4.00 28.69 -2.19
N MET A 12 2.87 29.21 -1.71
CA MET A 12 1.85 28.40 -1.03
C MET A 12 1.28 27.32 -1.97
N ARG A 13 1.12 27.65 -3.26
CA ARG A 13 0.67 26.69 -4.28
C ARG A 13 1.68 25.57 -4.51
N LEU A 14 2.97 25.89 -4.58
CA LEU A 14 4.05 24.91 -4.72
C LEU A 14 4.13 23.95 -3.53
N VAL A 15 3.96 24.49 -2.31
CA VAL A 15 3.95 23.68 -1.07
C VAL A 15 2.79 22.69 -1.07
N ASN A 16 1.58 23.13 -1.47
CA ASN A 16 0.41 22.26 -1.53
C ASN A 16 0.56 21.12 -2.55
N VAL A 17 1.14 21.40 -3.73
CA VAL A 17 1.40 20.37 -4.74
C VAL A 17 2.46 19.38 -4.25
N SER A 18 3.53 19.88 -3.62
CA SER A 18 4.57 19.02 -3.03
C SER A 18 4.01 18.10 -1.93
N LEU A 19 3.18 18.62 -1.04
CA LEU A 19 2.49 17.85 0.00
C LEU A 19 1.57 16.77 -0.59
N PHE A 20 0.84 17.11 -1.67
CA PHE A 20 -0.04 16.16 -2.36
C PHE A 20 0.76 15.02 -3.02
N LEU A 21 1.85 15.35 -3.71
CA LEU A 21 2.75 14.36 -4.30
C LEU A 21 3.41 13.48 -3.24
N LEU A 22 3.84 14.06 -2.11
CA LEU A 22 4.39 13.33 -0.98
C LEU A 22 3.37 12.33 -0.40
N ALA A 23 2.11 12.75 -0.26
CA ALA A 23 1.05 11.85 0.17
C ALA A 23 0.86 10.69 -0.82
N LEU A 24 0.82 10.97 -2.14
CA LEU A 24 0.70 9.93 -3.16
C LEU A 24 1.85 8.90 -3.07
N VAL A 25 3.10 9.34 -2.85
CA VAL A 25 4.24 8.43 -2.67
C VAL A 25 4.11 7.59 -1.40
N ILE A 26 3.70 8.18 -0.27
CA ILE A 26 3.58 7.46 1.01
C ILE A 26 2.42 6.44 1.01
N PHE A 27 1.36 6.71 0.26
CA PHE A 27 0.15 5.88 0.23
C PHE A 27 0.05 4.95 -0.98
N GLY A 28 0.71 5.25 -2.10
CA GLY A 28 0.66 4.47 -3.34
C GLY A 28 1.13 3.02 -3.15
N ASP A 29 2.21 2.82 -2.41
CA ASP A 29 2.82 1.50 -2.22
C ASP A 29 2.07 0.58 -1.24
N LYS A 30 1.15 1.13 -0.44
CA LYS A 30 0.43 0.36 0.60
C LYS A 30 -0.74 -0.45 0.07
N SER A 31 -1.10 -0.31 -1.20
CA SER A 31 -2.40 -0.74 -1.73
C SER A 31 -2.51 -2.23 -2.12
N LEU A 32 -1.42 -3.03 -2.11
CA LEU A 32 -1.46 -4.42 -2.60
C LEU A 32 -0.75 -5.47 -1.74
N SER A 33 -0.10 -5.09 -0.64
CA SER A 33 0.63 -6.06 0.19
C SER A 33 -0.31 -6.74 1.19
N LEU A 34 -0.54 -8.04 1.02
CA LEU A 34 -1.07 -8.93 2.06
C LEU A 34 -0.22 -8.73 3.34
N THR A 35 -0.79 -8.07 4.35
CA THR A 35 -0.09 -7.76 5.60
C THR A 35 0.07 -9.03 6.44
N ASN A 36 1.07 -9.07 7.34
CA ASN A 36 1.24 -10.20 8.25
C ASN A 36 -0.04 -10.48 9.08
N TYR A 37 -0.79 -9.43 9.41
CA TYR A 37 -2.10 -9.55 10.07
C TYR A 37 -3.14 -10.25 9.18
N GLN A 38 -3.25 -9.85 7.90
CA GLN A 38 -4.16 -10.49 6.96
C GLN A 38 -3.76 -11.95 6.68
N ILE A 39 -2.47 -12.25 6.56
CA ILE A 39 -1.96 -13.63 6.42
C ILE A 39 -2.39 -14.48 7.62
N LYS A 40 -2.17 -13.98 8.83
CA LYS A 40 -2.57 -14.67 10.05
C LYS A 40 -4.07 -14.92 10.09
N LYS A 41 -4.88 -13.90 9.83
CA LYS A 41 -6.34 -13.98 9.80
C LYS A 41 -6.89 -14.92 8.71
N PHE A 42 -6.21 -15.01 7.57
CA PHE A 42 -6.58 -15.93 6.49
C PHE A 42 -6.29 -17.38 6.88
N CYS A 43 -5.09 -17.62 7.44
CA CYS A 43 -4.65 -18.94 7.85
C CYS A 43 -5.27 -19.45 9.16
N GLU A 44 -5.87 -18.58 9.98
CA GLU A 44 -6.59 -18.98 11.20
C GLU A 44 -7.72 -19.98 10.91
N LYS A 45 -8.31 -19.93 9.72
CA LYS A 45 -9.39 -20.83 9.28
C LYS A 45 -8.90 -22.17 8.71
N GLU A 46 -7.60 -22.31 8.47
CA GLU A 46 -7.00 -23.51 7.86
C GLU A 46 -6.63 -24.56 8.92
N LYS A 47 -6.80 -25.83 8.57
CA LYS A 47 -6.44 -26.96 9.46
C LYS A 47 -4.95 -26.96 9.82
N ASN A 48 -4.10 -26.53 8.88
CA ASN A 48 -2.66 -26.43 9.08
C ASN A 48 -2.20 -24.98 8.92
N GLN A 49 -2.29 -24.22 10.01
CA GLN A 49 -1.97 -22.79 10.03
C GLN A 49 -0.51 -22.52 9.62
N GLN A 50 0.44 -23.34 10.08
CA GLN A 50 1.86 -23.15 9.76
C GLN A 50 2.14 -23.34 8.28
N PHE A 51 1.57 -24.38 7.67
CA PHE A 51 1.69 -24.62 6.24
C PHE A 51 1.05 -23.49 5.42
N CYS A 52 -0.14 -23.03 5.81
CA CYS A 52 -0.80 -21.90 5.16
C CYS A 52 0.05 -20.62 5.22
N ILE A 53 0.60 -20.28 6.39
CA ILE A 53 1.45 -19.09 6.56
C ILE A 53 2.69 -19.20 5.67
N LYS A 54 3.33 -20.37 5.63
CA LYS A 54 4.51 -20.62 4.79
C LYS A 54 4.18 -20.43 3.31
N ASN A 55 3.08 -21.01 2.85
CA ASN A 55 2.63 -20.91 1.46
C ASN A 55 2.31 -19.45 1.06
N LEU A 56 1.60 -18.71 1.92
CA LEU A 56 1.29 -17.29 1.65
C LEU A 56 2.54 -16.40 1.67
N LYS A 57 3.50 -16.65 2.56
CA LYS A 57 4.78 -15.94 2.54
C LYS A 57 5.59 -16.23 1.28
N GLU A 58 5.59 -17.47 0.82
CA GLU A 58 6.27 -17.86 -0.42
C GLU A 58 5.64 -17.21 -1.65
N LYS A 59 4.31 -17.22 -1.73
CA LYS A 59 3.57 -16.47 -2.76
C LYS A 59 3.93 -14.99 -2.71
N LYS A 60 3.89 -14.35 -1.54
CA LYS A 60 4.27 -12.94 -1.40
C LYS A 60 5.68 -12.65 -1.94
N SER A 61 6.66 -13.49 -1.60
CA SER A 61 8.03 -13.33 -2.11
C SER A 61 8.13 -13.46 -3.63
N LYS A 62 7.34 -14.36 -4.24
CA LYS A 62 7.26 -14.49 -5.70
C LYS A 62 6.64 -13.25 -6.35
N LEU A 63 5.66 -12.59 -5.73
CA LEU A 63 5.09 -11.33 -6.25
C LEU A 63 6.06 -10.17 -6.18
N GLU A 64 6.80 -10.06 -5.08
CA GLU A 64 7.86 -9.05 -4.93
C GLU A 64 8.95 -9.21 -6.00
N LYS A 65 9.13 -10.44 -6.52
CA LYS A 65 10.04 -10.75 -7.63
C LYS A 65 9.41 -10.58 -9.01
N GLY A 66 8.14 -10.16 -9.11
CA GLY A 66 7.45 -9.92 -10.38
C GLY A 66 6.78 -11.15 -11.02
N TYR A 67 6.66 -12.28 -10.30
CA TYR A 67 5.94 -13.44 -10.81
C TYR A 67 4.42 -13.23 -10.72
N LEU A 68 3.70 -13.63 -11.77
CA LEU A 68 2.24 -13.69 -11.78
C LEU A 68 1.77 -14.91 -10.96
N ILE A 69 1.05 -14.65 -9.88
CA ILE A 69 0.51 -15.68 -8.97
C ILE A 69 -0.77 -15.19 -8.32
N GLU A 70 -1.71 -16.11 -8.15
CA GLU A 70 -2.97 -15.85 -7.46
C GLU A 70 -2.75 -15.76 -5.94
N ILE A 71 -3.05 -14.57 -5.39
CA ILE A 71 -3.12 -14.34 -3.95
C ILE A 71 -4.58 -14.39 -3.51
N PRO A 72 -4.90 -15.14 -2.45
CA PRO A 72 -6.20 -14.99 -1.83
C PRO A 72 -6.29 -13.61 -1.16
N VAL A 73 -7.14 -12.76 -1.71
CA VAL A 73 -7.50 -11.46 -1.14
C VAL A 73 -8.85 -11.56 -0.46
N SER A 74 -9.03 -10.85 0.66
CA SER A 74 -10.38 -10.67 1.21
C SER A 74 -11.18 -9.83 0.22
N PRO A 75 -12.37 -10.27 -0.20
CA PRO A 75 -13.23 -9.43 -1.04
C PRO A 75 -13.50 -8.11 -0.31
N TYR A 76 -13.41 -7.00 -1.04
CA TYR A 76 -13.86 -5.72 -0.55
C TYR A 76 -15.38 -5.81 -0.35
N ARG A 77 -15.85 -5.48 0.85
CA ARG A 77 -17.29 -5.51 1.17
C ARG A 77 -17.98 -4.47 0.27
N LYS A 78 -18.95 -4.91 -0.55
CA LYS A 78 -19.77 -4.04 -1.41
C LYS A 78 -20.71 -3.18 -0.56
#